data_AF-A0A1X9MHV6-F1
#
_entry.id   AF-A0A1X9MHV6-F1
#
_cell.length_a   1.000
_cell.length_b   1.000
_cell.length_c   1.000
_cell.angle_alpha   90.00
_cell.angle_beta   90.00
_cell.angle_gamma   90.00
#
_symmetry.space_group_name_H-M   'P 1'
#
loop_
_entity.id
_entity.type
_entity.pdbx_description
1 polymer ?
#
loop_
_entity_poly.entity_id
_entity_poly.type
_entity_poly.pdbx_seq_one_letter_code
_entity_poly.pdbx_strand_id
1 'polypeptide(L)' 'MIKITGIKVGNYPIKVPQGLSELVHQANAWAIPKEEKVDEEYHRQIVMDKGRLSTILTRKEDFKKEA' A
#
# COMPACT_ATOMS: atom_id res chain seq x y z
N MET A 1 -17.60 16.32 8.12
CA MET A 1 -16.13 16.15 7.96
C MET A 1 -15.84 14.67 7.84
N ILE A 2 -15.18 14.24 6.77
CA ILE A 2 -14.75 12.84 6.62
C ILE A 2 -13.47 12.66 7.44
N LYS A 3 -13.40 11.58 8.21
CA LYS A 3 -12.26 11.28 9.10
C LYS A 3 -11.65 9.94 8.73
N ILE A 4 -10.33 9.93 8.55
CA ILE A 4 -9.57 8.69 8.34
C ILE A 4 -9.35 8.03 9.70
N THR A 5 -9.93 6.85 9.89
CA THR A 5 -9.87 6.09 11.15
C THR A 5 -8.84 4.97 11.12
N GLY A 6 -8.34 4.60 9.93
CA GLY A 6 -7.34 3.57 9.78
C GLY A 6 -6.67 3.61 8.41
N ILE A 7 -5.44 3.13 8.35
CA ILE A 7 -4.67 2.95 7.12
C ILE A 7 -4.07 1.55 7.20
N LYS A 8 -4.00 0.86 6.05
CA LYS A 8 -3.31 -0.42 5.93
C LYS A 8 -2.39 -0.44 4.72
N VAL A 9 -1.27 -1.13 4.84
CA VAL A 9 -0.39 -1.47 3.71
C VAL A 9 -0.41 -2.99 3.58
N GLY A 10 -1.13 -3.49 2.57
CA GLY A 10 -1.45 -4.92 2.48
C GLY A 10 -2.32 -5.35 3.66
N ASN A 11 -1.83 -6.30 4.45
CA ASN A 11 -2.50 -6.80 5.65
C ASN A 11 -2.04 -6.10 6.95
N TYR A 12 -1.13 -5.12 6.85
CA TYR A 12 -0.54 -4.48 8.03
C TYR A 12 -1.24 -3.15 8.33
N PRO A 13 -1.92 -3.00 9.48
CA PRO A 13 -2.44 -1.71 9.91
C PRO A 13 -1.28 -0.79 10.30
N ILE A 14 -1.39 0.49 9.94
CA ILE A 14 -0.42 1.52 10.35
C ILE A 14 -1.15 2.66 11.08
N LYS A 15 -0.43 3.34 11.97
CA LYS A 15 -0.96 4.48 12.72
C LYS A 15 -1.34 5.60 11.76
N VAL A 16 -2.55 6.14 11.91
CA VAL A 16 -3.00 7.31 11.15
C VAL A 16 -2.17 8.53 11.59
N PRO A 17 -1.41 9.18 10.68
CA PRO A 17 -0.71 10.40 10.99
C PRO A 17 -1.69 11.52 11.37
N GLN A 18 -1.30 12.32 12.36
CA GLN A 18 -2.05 13.52 12.72
C GLN A 18 -2.07 14.49 11.51
N GLY A 19 -3.22 15.09 11.22
CA GLY A 19 -3.37 16.02 10.09
C GLY A 19 -3.71 15.35 8.75
N LEU A 20 -3.72 14.01 8.65
CA LEU A 20 -3.98 13.34 7.37
C LEU A 20 -5.41 13.58 6.87
N SER A 21 -6.40 13.62 7.77
CA SER A 21 -7.80 13.85 7.37
C SER A 21 -7.97 15.25 6.78
N GLU A 22 -7.33 16.24 7.40
CA GLU A 22 -7.30 17.63 6.99
C GLU A 22 -6.59 17.76 5.63
N LEU A 23 -5.43 17.11 5.47
CA LEU A 23 -4.66 17.11 4.22
C LEU A 23 -5.46 16.53 3.05
N VAL A 24 -6.05 15.34 3.23
CA VAL A 24 -6.82 14.67 2.18
C VAL A 24 -8.07 15.48 1.81
N HIS A 25 -8.70 16.12 2.81
CA HIS A 25 -9.84 17.01 2.59
C HIS A 25 -9.45 18.26 1.79
N GLN A 26 -8.34 18.92 2.15
CA GLN A 26 -7.82 20.07 1.41
C GLN A 26 -7.39 19.72 -0.02
N ALA A 27 -6.79 18.54 -0.21
CA ALA A 27 -6.37 18.06 -1.52
C ALA A 27 -7.53 17.60 -2.42
N ASN A 28 -8.77 17.60 -1.90
CA ASN A 28 -9.95 17.01 -2.56
C ASN A 28 -9.71 15.58 -3.07
N ALA A 29 -8.87 14.82 -2.36
CA ALA A 29 -8.35 13.52 -2.79
C ALA A 29 -9.26 12.34 -2.39
N TRP A 30 -10.54 12.60 -2.16
CA TRP A 30 -11.57 11.59 -1.93
C TRP A 30 -12.02 10.96 -3.26
N ALA A 31 -11.08 10.35 -3.98
CA ALA A 31 -11.36 9.65 -5.21
C ALA A 31 -11.53 8.15 -4.96
N ILE A 32 -12.34 7.50 -5.81
CA ILE A 32 -12.39 6.04 -5.87
C ILE A 32 -11.00 5.59 -6.35
N PRO A 33 -10.33 4.67 -5.64
CA PRO A 33 -9.03 4.18 -6.04
C PRO A 33 -9.15 3.58 -7.44
N LYS A 34 -8.45 4.18 -8.40
CA LYS A 34 -8.22 3.54 -9.69
C LYS A 34 -7.19 2.45 -9.40
N GLU A 35 -7.58 1.19 -9.55
CA GLU A 35 -6.62 0.09 -9.53
C GLU A 35 -5.72 0.23 -10.77
N GLU A 36 -4.69 1.06 -10.67
CA GLU A 36 -3.57 0.97 -11.59
C GLU A 36 -2.87 -0.34 -11.27
N LYS A 37 -2.95 -1.29 -12.20
CA LYS A 37 -2.15 -2.52 -12.15
C LYS A 37 -0.68 -2.10 -12.13
N VAL A 38 -0.10 -2.09 -10.94
CA VAL A 38 1.34 -1.89 -10.76
C VAL A 38 2.02 -3.15 -11.28
N ASP A 39 2.47 -3.07 -12.53
CA ASP A 39 3.25 -4.04 -13.29
C ASP A 39 2.73 -5.48 -13.35
N GLU A 40 2.23 -5.88 -14.51
CA GLU A 40 1.89 -7.27 -14.81
C GLU A 40 3.12 -8.20 -14.85
N GLU A 41 4.34 -7.68 -14.73
CA GLU A 41 5.59 -8.45 -14.81
C GLU A 41 6.10 -8.94 -13.46
N TYR A 42 5.62 -8.37 -12.35
CA TYR A 42 6.15 -8.67 -11.00
C TYR A 42 5.09 -9.31 -10.10
N HIS A 43 5.54 -10.21 -9.23
CA HIS A 43 4.83 -10.63 -8.05
C HIS A 43 5.17 -9.66 -6.91
N ARG A 44 4.15 -8.99 -6.35
CA ARG A 44 4.29 -8.02 -5.27
C ARG A 44 3.95 -8.65 -3.93
N GLN A 45 4.90 -8.63 -2.99
CA GLN A 45 4.69 -9.09 -1.63
C GLN A 45 5.03 -7.97 -0.64
N ILE A 46 4.20 -7.78 0.37
CA ILE A 46 4.49 -6.86 1.48
C ILE A 46 4.97 -7.67 2.67
N VAL A 47 6.15 -7.33 3.19
CA VAL A 47 6.76 -7.98 4.35
C VAL A 47 7.01 -6.97 5.46
N MET A 48 6.85 -7.42 6.71
CA MET A 48 7.28 -6.71 7.90
C MET A 48 8.55 -7.37 8.40
N ASP A 49 9.67 -6.65 8.39
CA ASP A 49 10.95 -7.11 8.94
C ASP A 49 11.52 -6.06 9.89
N LYS A 50 11.89 -6.46 11.11
CA LYS A 50 12.46 -5.59 12.16
C LYS A 50 11.68 -4.27 12.38
N GLY A 51 10.35 -4.32 12.30
CA GLY A 51 9.48 -3.15 12.46
C GLY A 51 9.41 -2.22 11.26
N ARG A 52 10.01 -2.60 10.12
CA ARG A 52 9.94 -1.88 8.86
C ARG A 52 9.07 -2.63 7.85
N LEU A 53 8.12 -1.90 7.26
CA LEU A 53 7.31 -2.37 6.15
C LEU A 53 8.09 -2.19 4.83
N SER A 54 8.26 -3.29 4.09
CA SER A 54 8.95 -3.31 2.81
C SER A 54 8.05 -3.96 1.75
N THR A 55 8.09 -3.44 0.52
CA THR A 55 7.47 -4.09 -0.64
C THR A 55 8.57 -4.79 -1.42
N ILE A 56 8.46 -6.12 -1.53
CA ILE A 56 9.33 -6.95 -2.37
C ILE A 56 8.62 -7.12 -3.71
N LEU A 57 9.36 -6.88 -4.79
CA LEU A 57 8.92 -7.12 -6.16
C LEU A 57 9.81 -8.21 -6.75
N THR A 58 9.22 -9.36 -7.05
CA THR A 58 9.92 -10.49 -7.68
C THR A 58 9.43 -10.64 -9.11
N ARG A 59 10.33 -10.72 -10.09
CA ARG A 59 9.91 -10.97 -11.49
C ARG A 59 9.17 -12.30 -11.59
N LYS A 60 8.05 -12.34 -12.31
CA LYS A 60 7.24 -13.56 -12.45
C LYS A 60 8.01 -14.74 -13.06
N GLU A 61 9.00 -14.46 -13.90
CA GLU A 61 9.87 -15.47 -14.50
C GLU A 61 10.75 -16.17 -13.45
N ASP A 62 11.23 -15.43 -12.46
CA ASP A 62 12.10 -15.95 -11.40
C ASP A 62 11.28 -16.68 -10.32
N PHE A 63 10.06 -16.20 -10.04
CA PHE A 63 9.15 -16.85 -9.09
C PHE A 63 8.77 -18.29 -9.50
N LYS A 64 8.70 -18.58 -10.81
CA LYS A 64 8.37 -19.93 -11.31
C LYS A 64 9.52 -20.94 -11.25
N LYS A 65 10.76 -20.48 -11.09
CA LYS A 65 11.93 -21.38 -11.03
C LYS A 65 12.15 -21.98 -9.64
N GLU A 66 11.53 -21.39 -8.61
CA GLU A 66 11.65 -21.82 -7.22
C GLU A 66 10.39 -22.54 -6.68
N ALA A 67 9.35 -22.70 -7.51
CA ALA A 67 8.05 -23.28 -7.15
C ALA A 67 7.87 -24.72 -7.63
#